data_AF-A0A7S2LG52-F1
#
_entry.id   AF-A0A7S2LG52-F1
#
_cell.length_a   1.000
_cell.length_b   1.000
_cell.length_c   1.000
_cell.angle_alpha   90.00
_cell.angle_beta   90.00
_cell.angle_gamma   90.00
#
_symmetry.space_group_name_H-M   'P 1'
#
loop_
_entity.id
_entity.type
_entity.pdbx_description
1 polymer ?
#
loop_
_entity_poly.entity_id
_entity_poly.type
_entity_poly.pdbx_seq_one_letter_code
_entity_poly.pdbx_strand_id
1 'polypeptide(L)'
;MPTTQPNLKSDDYYAILGVPRNADDSALKKAYRKLAVKWHPDKNPDNEEATTNFQKISEAYATLSDSKKRQLYDQYGKEGADAADHMPEGAGAPGPGFAFRPGPSGGGVHHMSPEEAQAFFDNLFGGIDPFGDMGGLGRSGGAPQNIRFSTSTMGGRPGGGMQSSFQTSEHPMMGSGFPANVQSLFGSARGVPGFSAGGGPFSSTFGSTDHNPFGVQTRQQEYDVIPPGTIISLKGLVSRPERNGDRGTVEYFDRSKGRYVIRLEDSDETMSVKPSNLLQHVHIHIHDLESKAELNGTVGTIIAWNESKGRYAIYSMSMKKVISLKPEHVILERGTVAQLIGIAARPELNGKFGTIQDWNADTNKYDVQLSEKSIIRVKAEHVRI
;
A
#
# COMPACT_ATOMS: atom_id res chain seq x y z
N MET A 1 -21.50 31.78 1.22
CA MET A 1 -21.07 30.44 0.76
C MET A 1 -21.91 30.03 -0.43
N PRO A 2 -21.37 29.36 -1.46
CA PRO A 2 -22.17 28.78 -2.53
C PRO A 2 -23.03 27.63 -1.96
N THR A 3 -24.32 27.64 -2.24
CA THR A 3 -25.25 26.61 -1.77
C THR A 3 -25.23 25.43 -2.75
N THR A 4 -24.43 24.40 -2.47
CA THR A 4 -24.49 23.14 -3.22
C THR A 4 -25.91 22.60 -3.18
N GLN A 5 -26.54 22.38 -4.33
CA GLN A 5 -27.86 21.75 -4.39
C GLN A 5 -27.71 20.22 -4.39
N PRO A 6 -28.60 19.47 -3.70
CA PRO A 6 -28.53 18.02 -3.66
C PRO A 6 -28.83 17.41 -5.03
N ASN A 7 -27.91 16.57 -5.52
CA ASN A 7 -27.96 15.91 -6.82
C ASN A 7 -27.93 14.38 -6.66
N LEU A 8 -29.12 13.78 -6.59
CA LEU A 8 -29.36 12.34 -6.39
C LEU A 8 -28.95 11.47 -7.59
N LYS A 9 -28.61 12.10 -8.73
CA LYS A 9 -28.09 11.46 -9.94
C LYS A 9 -26.56 11.55 -10.05
N SER A 10 -25.88 12.12 -9.05
CA SER A 10 -24.43 12.10 -8.93
C SER A 10 -23.95 10.86 -8.18
N ASP A 11 -22.70 10.43 -8.43
CA ASP A 11 -21.99 9.45 -7.61
C ASP A 11 -21.17 10.06 -6.47
N ASP A 12 -21.09 11.40 -6.37
CA ASP A 12 -20.42 12.06 -5.25
C ASP A 12 -21.38 12.18 -4.05
N TYR A 13 -21.05 11.56 -2.91
CA TYR A 13 -21.85 11.61 -1.67
C TYR A 13 -22.05 13.04 -1.15
N TYR A 14 -21.08 13.95 -1.36
CA TYR A 14 -21.23 15.36 -1.02
C TYR A 14 -22.27 16.05 -1.93
N ALA A 15 -22.30 15.68 -3.21
CA ALA A 15 -23.29 16.18 -4.16
C ALA A 15 -24.67 15.58 -3.88
N ILE A 16 -24.79 14.29 -3.56
CA ILE A 16 -26.05 13.63 -3.17
C ILE A 16 -26.69 14.33 -1.97
N LEU A 17 -25.91 14.60 -0.91
CA LEU A 17 -26.39 15.29 0.28
C LEU A 17 -26.56 16.81 0.10
N GLY A 18 -26.00 17.41 -0.96
CA GLY A 18 -26.08 18.85 -1.21
C GLY A 18 -25.24 19.68 -0.22
N VAL A 19 -24.02 19.23 0.06
CA VAL A 19 -23.07 19.86 0.99
C VAL A 19 -21.71 20.09 0.32
N PRO A 20 -20.90 21.05 0.78
CA PRO A 20 -19.50 21.17 0.34
C PRO A 20 -18.62 20.10 1.01
N ARG A 21 -17.47 19.77 0.41
CA ARG A 21 -16.53 18.75 0.95
C ARG A 21 -15.98 19.08 2.33
N ASN A 22 -15.90 20.36 2.68
CA ASN A 22 -15.50 20.84 4.01
C ASN A 22 -16.68 20.97 5.00
N ALA A 23 -17.83 20.35 4.74
CA ALA A 23 -18.96 20.35 5.67
C ALA A 23 -18.61 19.66 7.00
N ASP A 24 -19.09 20.25 8.09
CA ASP A 24 -19.04 19.67 9.43
C ASP A 24 -20.16 18.65 9.65
N ASP A 25 -20.04 17.86 10.71
CA ASP A 25 -20.96 16.77 11.00
C ASP A 25 -22.38 17.26 11.31
N SER A 26 -22.53 18.51 11.79
CA SER A 26 -23.85 19.12 12.00
C SER A 26 -24.53 19.48 10.68
N ALA A 27 -23.77 19.98 9.68
CA ALA A 27 -24.28 20.20 8.33
C ALA A 27 -24.63 18.88 7.63
N LEU A 28 -23.80 17.84 7.78
CA LEU A 28 -24.08 16.50 7.26
C LEU A 28 -25.37 15.92 7.86
N LYS A 29 -25.52 15.93 9.20
CA LYS A 29 -26.72 15.39 9.88
C LYS A 29 -27.98 16.19 9.54
N LYS A 30 -27.86 17.51 9.37
CA LYS A 30 -28.96 18.41 8.95
C LYS A 30 -29.37 18.19 7.49
N ALA A 31 -28.42 17.97 6.59
CA ALA A 31 -28.68 17.61 5.19
C ALA A 31 -29.36 16.24 5.09
N TYR A 32 -28.82 15.23 5.78
CA TYR A 32 -29.40 13.89 5.85
C TYR A 32 -30.84 13.91 6.38
N ARG A 33 -31.12 14.50 7.55
CA ARG A 33 -32.48 14.60 8.10
C ARG A 33 -33.47 15.24 7.10
N LYS A 34 -33.06 16.30 6.40
CA LYS A 34 -33.90 16.99 5.41
C LYS A 34 -34.20 16.13 4.17
N LEU A 35 -33.23 15.35 3.69
CA LEU A 35 -33.37 14.51 2.50
C LEU A 35 -34.07 13.19 2.79
N ALA A 36 -33.71 12.52 3.90
CA ALA A 36 -34.34 11.29 4.36
C ALA A 36 -35.85 11.49 4.60
N VAL A 37 -36.25 12.54 5.33
CA VAL A 37 -37.68 12.86 5.55
C VAL A 37 -38.42 13.25 4.26
N LYS A 38 -37.72 13.73 3.23
CA LYS A 38 -38.32 14.02 1.92
C LYS A 38 -38.57 12.75 1.11
N TRP A 39 -37.65 11.78 1.13
CA TRP A 39 -37.67 10.60 0.25
C TRP A 39 -38.05 9.29 0.96
N HIS A 40 -38.42 9.34 2.24
CA HIS A 40 -38.88 8.17 3.01
C HIS A 40 -40.03 7.43 2.30
N PRO A 41 -40.02 6.08 2.25
CA PRO A 41 -41.04 5.29 1.56
C PRO A 41 -42.46 5.61 2.06
N ASP A 42 -42.70 5.65 3.38
CA ASP A 42 -44.01 5.94 4.00
C ASP A 42 -44.64 7.27 3.55
N LYS A 43 -43.83 8.23 3.11
CA LYS A 43 -44.28 9.55 2.63
C LYS A 43 -44.38 9.64 1.10
N ASN A 44 -43.91 8.62 0.39
CA ASN A 44 -43.85 8.55 -1.07
C ASN A 44 -44.23 7.14 -1.58
N PRO A 45 -45.32 6.50 -1.11
CA PRO A 45 -45.59 5.09 -1.40
C PRO A 45 -45.78 4.79 -2.89
N ASP A 46 -46.26 5.77 -3.66
CA ASP A 46 -46.52 5.66 -5.09
C ASP A 46 -45.30 6.01 -5.97
N ASN A 47 -44.10 6.18 -5.40
CA ASN A 47 -42.91 6.65 -6.11
C ASN A 47 -41.71 5.70 -5.96
N GLU A 48 -41.50 4.86 -6.97
CA GLU A 48 -40.39 3.89 -7.02
C GLU A 48 -39.00 4.54 -6.92
N GLU A 49 -38.82 5.77 -7.42
CA GLU A 49 -37.54 6.49 -7.26
C GLU A 49 -37.26 6.86 -5.79
N ALA A 50 -38.29 6.95 -4.92
CA ALA A 50 -38.11 7.38 -3.54
C ALA A 50 -37.27 6.39 -2.73
N THR A 51 -37.56 5.09 -2.83
CA THR A 51 -36.78 4.02 -2.20
C THR A 51 -35.32 4.03 -2.65
N THR A 52 -35.06 4.15 -3.96
CA THR A 52 -33.69 4.21 -4.51
C THR A 52 -32.95 5.48 -4.10
N ASN A 53 -33.63 6.62 -4.02
CA ASN A 53 -33.03 7.87 -3.54
C ASN A 53 -32.75 7.80 -2.03
N PHE A 54 -33.66 7.24 -1.23
CA PHE A 54 -33.51 7.07 0.22
C PHE A 54 -32.30 6.19 0.57
N GLN A 55 -32.11 5.07 -0.12
CA GLN A 55 -30.92 4.21 0.00
C GLN A 55 -29.64 5.03 -0.21
N LYS A 56 -29.51 5.73 -1.35
CA LYS A 56 -28.34 6.58 -1.68
C LYS A 56 -28.09 7.69 -0.67
N ILE A 57 -29.16 8.28 -0.12
CA ILE A 57 -29.07 9.33 0.91
C ILE A 57 -28.52 8.77 2.22
N SER A 58 -28.92 7.56 2.61
CA SER A 58 -28.42 6.85 3.81
C SER A 58 -27.00 6.30 3.60
N GLU A 59 -26.69 5.69 2.46
CA GLU A 59 -25.35 5.24 2.03
C GLU A 59 -24.32 6.40 2.08
N ALA A 60 -24.70 7.57 1.52
CA ALA A 60 -23.89 8.78 1.52
C ALA A 60 -23.63 9.32 2.93
N TYR A 61 -24.65 9.37 3.80
CA TYR A 61 -24.47 9.86 5.17
C TYR A 61 -23.73 8.85 6.07
N ALA A 62 -24.00 7.54 5.94
CA ALA A 62 -23.28 6.50 6.66
C ALA A 62 -21.78 6.51 6.34
N THR A 63 -21.41 6.79 5.08
CA THR A 63 -20.01 7.01 4.68
C THR A 63 -19.44 8.32 5.24
N LEU A 64 -20.14 9.44 5.08
CA LEU A 64 -19.56 10.76 5.37
C LEU A 64 -19.60 11.16 6.86
N SER A 65 -20.41 10.49 7.67
CA SER A 65 -20.54 10.74 9.12
C SER A 65 -19.49 10.02 9.98
N ASP A 66 -18.87 8.97 9.47
CA ASP A 66 -17.72 8.30 10.09
C ASP A 66 -16.40 8.91 9.56
N SER A 67 -15.54 9.37 10.47
CA SER A 67 -14.28 10.05 10.10
C SER A 67 -13.30 9.16 9.32
N LYS A 68 -13.27 7.85 9.60
CA LYS A 68 -12.41 6.86 8.93
C LYS A 68 -12.98 6.51 7.55
N LYS A 69 -14.30 6.31 7.43
CA LYS A 69 -14.99 6.11 6.14
C LYS A 69 -14.88 7.35 5.24
N ARG A 70 -15.04 8.54 5.80
CA ARG A 70 -14.88 9.83 5.10
C ARG A 70 -13.46 10.03 4.57
N GLN A 71 -12.43 9.80 5.39
CA GLN A 71 -11.03 9.89 4.95
C GLN A 71 -10.72 8.91 3.81
N LEU A 72 -11.23 7.67 3.91
CA LEU A 72 -11.14 6.68 2.85
C LEU A 72 -11.88 7.12 1.57
N TYR A 73 -13.09 7.65 1.70
CA TYR A 73 -13.90 8.13 0.59
C TYR A 73 -13.27 9.33 -0.14
N ASP A 74 -12.69 10.28 0.59
CA ASP A 74 -11.97 11.41 -0.01
C ASP A 74 -10.67 10.99 -0.72
N GLN A 75 -10.06 9.86 -0.35
CA GLN A 75 -8.84 9.32 -0.98
C GLN A 75 -9.10 8.33 -2.13
N TYR A 76 -10.17 7.52 -2.02
CA TYR A 76 -10.40 6.34 -2.87
C TYR A 76 -11.84 6.22 -3.42
N GLY A 77 -12.71 7.20 -3.18
CA GLY A 77 -14.10 7.20 -3.67
C GLY A 77 -14.99 6.17 -2.96
N LYS A 78 -16.09 5.74 -3.61
CA LYS A 78 -17.05 4.78 -3.04
C LYS A 78 -16.38 3.45 -2.66
N GLU A 79 -15.57 2.92 -3.57
CA GLU A 79 -14.74 1.73 -3.38
C GLU A 79 -13.90 1.85 -2.09
N GLY A 80 -13.45 3.07 -1.77
CA GLY A 80 -12.77 3.45 -0.54
C GLY A 80 -13.55 3.20 0.75
N ALA A 81 -14.84 3.50 0.79
CA ALA A 81 -15.64 3.41 2.00
C ALA A 81 -15.84 1.95 2.46
N ASP A 82 -16.09 1.04 1.52
CA ASP A 82 -16.58 -0.31 1.79
C ASP A 82 -15.60 -1.17 2.62
N ALA A 83 -14.27 -1.00 2.46
CA ALA A 83 -13.32 -1.77 3.30
C ALA A 83 -13.17 -1.25 4.74
N ALA A 84 -13.81 -0.15 5.12
CA ALA A 84 -13.87 0.25 6.52
C ALA A 84 -14.62 -0.80 7.37
N ASP A 85 -15.72 -1.33 6.84
CA ASP A 85 -16.54 -2.38 7.46
C ASP A 85 -15.90 -3.79 7.37
N HIS A 86 -14.72 -3.88 6.75
CA HIS A 86 -13.90 -5.09 6.68
C HIS A 86 -12.57 -4.96 7.42
N MET A 87 -12.35 -3.88 8.17
CA MET A 87 -11.20 -3.75 9.09
C MET A 87 -11.57 -4.23 10.50
N PRO A 88 -10.70 -5.02 11.16
CA PRO A 88 -10.89 -5.36 12.57
C PRO A 88 -10.80 -4.12 13.45
N GLU A 89 -11.63 -4.08 14.49
CA GLU A 89 -11.68 -2.98 15.46
C GLU A 89 -10.32 -2.80 16.17
N GLY A 90 -9.90 -1.54 16.34
CA GLY A 90 -8.55 -1.20 16.82
C GLY A 90 -7.49 -1.04 15.72
N ALA A 91 -7.76 -1.42 14.47
CA ALA A 91 -6.92 -1.01 13.35
C ALA A 91 -7.07 0.51 13.10
N GLY A 92 -5.96 1.25 13.13
CA GLY A 92 -5.92 2.70 12.96
C GLY A 92 -6.41 3.21 11.60
N ALA A 93 -6.31 4.53 11.39
CA ALA A 93 -6.62 5.12 10.09
C ALA A 93 -5.75 4.49 8.99
N PRO A 94 -6.32 4.11 7.84
CA PRO A 94 -5.60 3.37 6.81
C PRO A 94 -4.55 4.26 6.14
N GLY A 95 -3.30 3.79 6.14
CA GLY A 95 -2.23 4.40 5.34
C GLY A 95 -2.39 4.14 3.84
N PRO A 96 -1.67 4.89 2.99
CA PRO A 96 -1.75 4.79 1.53
C PRO A 96 -1.12 3.48 1.03
N GLY A 97 -1.89 2.40 1.13
CA GLY A 97 -1.42 1.02 0.97
C GLY A 97 -2.42 -0.03 1.48
N PHE A 98 -3.53 0.37 2.10
CA PHE A 98 -4.65 -0.52 2.44
C PHE A 98 -5.32 -1.05 1.17
N ALA A 99 -4.79 -2.15 0.64
CA ALA A 99 -5.36 -2.82 -0.53
C ALA A 99 -6.72 -3.43 -0.18
N PHE A 100 -7.75 -2.96 -0.89
CA PHE A 100 -9.12 -3.45 -0.85
C PHE A 100 -9.16 -4.92 -1.29
N ARG A 101 -9.05 -5.83 -0.32
CA ARG A 101 -9.10 -7.27 -0.53
C ARG A 101 -10.55 -7.77 -0.34
N PRO A 102 -11.33 -7.99 -1.42
CA PRO A 102 -12.57 -8.74 -1.29
C PRO A 102 -12.24 -10.14 -0.74
N GLY A 103 -12.88 -10.49 0.37
CA GLY A 103 -12.75 -11.80 1.00
C GLY A 103 -13.51 -12.90 0.24
N PRO A 104 -13.47 -14.15 0.74
CA PRO A 104 -14.22 -15.26 0.16
C PRO A 104 -15.75 -15.15 0.31
N SER A 105 -16.24 -14.37 1.28
CA SER A 105 -17.63 -13.90 1.30
C SER A 105 -17.79 -12.80 0.25
N GLY A 106 -18.77 -12.96 -0.65
CA GLY A 106 -18.86 -12.20 -1.89
C GLY A 106 -19.05 -10.70 -1.67
N GLY A 107 -17.97 -9.93 -1.79
CA GLY A 107 -18.01 -8.47 -1.92
C GLY A 107 -18.64 -8.05 -3.25
N GLY A 108 -19.97 -7.99 -3.27
CA GLY A 108 -20.66 -7.00 -4.09
C GLY A 108 -20.39 -5.60 -3.54
N VAL A 109 -20.71 -4.55 -4.31
CA VAL A 109 -20.78 -3.20 -3.77
C VAL A 109 -21.82 -3.21 -2.65
N HIS A 110 -21.47 -2.72 -1.46
CA HIS A 110 -22.38 -2.73 -0.30
C HIS A 110 -23.43 -1.60 -0.42
N HIS A 111 -24.26 -1.69 -1.45
CA HIS A 111 -25.47 -0.91 -1.59
C HIS A 111 -26.40 -1.22 -0.41
N MET A 112 -26.45 -0.29 0.53
CA MET A 112 -27.30 -0.35 1.71
C MET A 112 -28.74 -0.71 1.30
N SER A 113 -29.22 -1.86 1.77
CA SER A 113 -30.54 -2.39 1.42
C SER A 113 -31.63 -1.42 1.90
N PRO A 114 -32.88 -1.48 1.37
CA PRO A 114 -33.94 -0.62 1.87
C PRO A 114 -34.24 -0.87 3.36
N GLU A 115 -34.08 -2.12 3.82
CA GLU A 115 -34.25 -2.53 5.21
C GLU A 115 -33.08 -2.05 6.10
N GLU A 116 -31.84 -2.09 5.59
CA GLU A 116 -30.65 -1.55 6.27
C GLU A 116 -30.69 -0.02 6.36
N ALA A 117 -31.16 0.65 5.30
CA ALA A 117 -31.35 2.10 5.27
C ALA A 117 -32.42 2.55 6.28
N GLN A 118 -33.50 1.76 6.42
CA GLN A 118 -34.52 1.97 7.43
C GLN A 118 -33.96 1.74 8.84
N ALA A 119 -33.32 0.59 9.09
CA ALA A 119 -32.72 0.27 10.39
C ALA A 119 -31.63 1.27 10.82
N PHE A 120 -30.85 1.80 9.88
CA PHE A 120 -29.88 2.87 10.14
C PHE A 120 -30.56 4.19 10.51
N PHE A 121 -31.63 4.57 9.79
CA PHE A 121 -32.44 5.74 10.12
C PHE A 121 -33.09 5.61 11.50
N ASP A 122 -33.67 4.45 11.81
CA ASP A 122 -34.34 4.15 13.08
C ASP A 122 -33.34 4.03 14.24
N ASN A 123 -32.09 3.60 14.01
CA ASN A 123 -31.02 3.68 15.01
C ASN A 123 -30.59 5.14 15.27
N LEU A 124 -30.54 5.99 14.23
CA LEU A 124 -30.15 7.40 14.36
C LEU A 124 -31.25 8.32 14.91
N PHE A 125 -32.53 7.95 14.75
CA PHE A 125 -33.69 8.80 15.06
C PHE A 125 -34.86 8.11 15.79
N GLY A 126 -34.86 6.80 16.02
CA GLY A 126 -36.00 6.06 16.61
C GLY A 126 -36.31 6.36 18.08
N GLY A 127 -35.51 7.20 18.74
CA GLY A 127 -35.82 7.81 20.04
C GLY A 127 -36.16 9.32 19.98
N ILE A 128 -36.19 9.91 18.79
CA ILE A 128 -36.43 11.34 18.53
C ILE A 128 -37.21 11.48 17.22
N ASP A 129 -38.54 11.31 17.27
CA ASP A 129 -39.47 11.36 16.12
C ASP A 129 -39.11 12.47 15.11
N PRO A 130 -38.39 12.16 14.02
CA PRO A 130 -37.90 13.18 13.11
C PRO A 130 -39.05 13.74 12.25
N PHE A 131 -40.15 12.99 12.20
CA PHE A 131 -41.40 13.28 11.52
C PHE A 131 -42.38 14.11 12.36
N GLY A 132 -42.38 13.99 13.69
CA GLY A 132 -43.32 14.69 14.58
C GLY A 132 -43.03 16.20 14.71
N ASP A 133 -41.74 16.56 14.67
CA ASP A 133 -41.21 17.92 14.81
C ASP A 133 -41.50 18.86 13.61
N MET A 134 -42.14 18.37 12.54
CA MET A 134 -42.51 19.18 11.36
C MET A 134 -43.99 19.04 10.95
N GLY A 135 -44.82 18.41 11.80
CA GLY A 135 -46.27 18.26 11.59
C GLY A 135 -47.04 18.63 12.85
N GLY A 136 -47.34 19.92 13.03
CA GLY A 136 -48.04 20.41 14.22
C GLY A 136 -49.49 19.92 14.36
N LEU A 137 -50.08 20.16 15.54
CA LEU A 137 -51.46 19.85 15.95
C LEU A 137 -51.75 18.42 16.46
N GLY A 138 -51.01 18.04 17.51
CA GLY A 138 -51.68 17.67 18.76
C GLY A 138 -52.09 16.21 18.99
N ARG A 139 -51.44 15.58 19.99
CA ARG A 139 -52.11 14.61 20.86
C ARG A 139 -51.51 14.64 22.27
N SER A 140 -52.35 14.36 23.26
CA SER A 140 -52.01 14.39 24.69
C SER A 140 -51.78 12.97 25.22
N GLY A 141 -50.85 12.82 26.18
CA GLY A 141 -50.79 11.66 27.08
C GLY A 141 -49.41 10.96 27.15
N GLY A 142 -48.72 11.10 28.29
CA GLY A 142 -47.50 10.35 28.60
C GLY A 142 -46.51 11.16 29.45
N ALA A 143 -46.05 10.61 30.58
CA ALA A 143 -45.10 11.28 31.48
C ALA A 143 -43.63 10.97 31.11
N PRO A 144 -42.68 11.89 31.32
CA PRO A 144 -41.28 11.72 30.92
C PRO A 144 -40.44 10.96 31.96
N GLN A 145 -39.32 10.37 31.51
CA GLN A 145 -38.23 9.96 32.39
C GLN A 145 -36.88 10.55 31.97
N ASN A 146 -36.36 11.37 32.88
CA ASN A 146 -35.01 11.91 33.03
C ASN A 146 -33.89 11.41 32.08
N ILE A 147 -33.42 12.31 31.19
CA ILE A 147 -31.97 12.52 30.98
C ILE A 147 -31.71 14.02 31.15
N ARG A 148 -30.69 14.38 31.94
CA ARG A 148 -30.36 15.78 32.27
C ARG A 148 -29.22 16.29 31.38
N PHE A 149 -29.45 17.39 30.67
CA PHE A 149 -28.37 18.22 30.14
C PHE A 149 -27.92 19.22 31.21
N SER A 150 -26.62 19.26 31.50
CA SER A 150 -26.00 20.26 32.37
C SER A 150 -24.92 21.04 31.62
N THR A 151 -25.34 22.04 30.84
CA THR A 151 -24.45 23.11 30.37
C THR A 151 -24.31 24.17 31.47
N SER A 152 -23.10 24.44 31.95
CA SER A 152 -22.85 25.55 32.88
C SER A 152 -21.47 26.17 32.68
N THR A 153 -21.44 27.35 32.08
CA THR A 153 -20.24 28.18 31.91
C THR A 153 -20.06 29.10 33.13
N MET A 154 -18.80 29.47 33.41
CA MET A 154 -18.38 30.73 34.08
C MET A 154 -18.43 30.85 35.62
N GLY A 155 -17.31 31.29 36.21
CA GLY A 155 -17.26 32.05 37.47
C GLY A 155 -16.36 31.49 38.60
N GLY A 156 -15.36 32.27 39.05
CA GLY A 156 -14.74 32.10 40.38
C GLY A 156 -13.21 31.96 40.48
N ARG A 157 -12.53 33.06 40.81
CA ARG A 157 -11.22 33.15 41.53
C ARG A 157 -11.49 34.00 42.82
N PRO A 158 -10.58 34.24 43.79
CA PRO A 158 -9.13 33.94 43.87
C PRO A 158 -8.58 33.48 45.26
N GLY A 159 -7.25 33.36 45.40
CA GLY A 159 -6.54 33.86 46.59
C GLY A 159 -5.64 32.90 47.41
N GLY A 160 -4.37 33.31 47.64
CA GLY A 160 -3.44 32.77 48.66
C GLY A 160 -2.75 31.41 48.34
N GLY A 161 -1.45 31.20 48.53
CA GLY A 161 -0.33 32.13 48.77
C GLY A 161 0.38 31.96 50.13
N MET A 162 1.52 31.26 50.16
CA MET A 162 2.49 31.26 51.28
C MET A 162 3.92 30.90 50.84
N GLN A 163 4.89 31.53 51.51
CA GLN A 163 6.37 31.45 51.39
C GLN A 163 6.92 31.22 52.83
N SER A 164 8.15 30.79 53.16
CA SER A 164 9.31 30.22 52.42
C SER A 164 10.42 29.76 53.42
N SER A 165 11.50 29.14 52.89
CA SER A 165 12.93 29.34 53.26
C SER A 165 13.59 28.78 54.55
N PHE A 166 14.94 28.63 54.46
CA PHE A 166 15.99 28.44 55.51
C PHE A 166 16.28 27.00 56.02
N GLN A 167 17.53 26.53 56.26
CA GLN A 167 18.90 27.10 56.01
C GLN A 167 19.99 26.00 55.72
N THR A 168 21.29 26.21 56.04
CA THR A 168 22.47 25.70 55.29
C THR A 168 23.63 25.06 56.11
N SER A 169 24.31 24.06 55.51
CA SER A 169 25.73 23.63 55.68
C SER A 169 26.08 22.57 54.60
N GLU A 170 27.31 22.18 54.17
CA GLU A 170 28.75 22.51 54.39
C GLU A 170 29.62 21.39 55.03
N HIS A 171 30.75 20.91 54.45
CA HIS A 171 31.25 21.13 53.08
C HIS A 171 32.00 19.95 52.34
N PRO A 172 33.24 19.45 52.65
CA PRO A 172 34.10 18.93 51.56
C PRO A 172 34.85 17.57 51.76
N MET A 173 35.10 16.83 50.66
CA MET A 173 36.44 16.39 50.16
C MET A 173 36.44 15.35 49.02
N MET A 174 37.41 15.47 48.10
CA MET A 174 37.82 14.54 46.99
C MET A 174 36.75 14.14 45.95
N GLY A 175 37.05 13.88 44.67
CA GLY A 175 38.34 13.77 43.94
C GLY A 175 38.42 12.40 43.26
N SER A 176 38.39 12.26 41.93
CA SER A 176 39.33 12.83 40.94
C SER A 176 38.80 12.65 39.50
N GLY A 177 39.34 13.39 38.52
CA GLY A 177 38.90 13.37 37.12
C GLY A 177 39.89 12.68 36.16
N PHE A 178 39.37 12.14 35.05
CA PHE A 178 40.17 11.58 33.95
C PHE A 178 40.83 12.70 33.10
N PRO A 179 42.12 12.57 32.74
CA PRO A 179 42.71 13.29 31.62
C PRO A 179 42.54 12.51 30.31
N ALA A 180 42.72 13.18 29.17
CA ALA A 180 42.69 12.57 27.84
C ALA A 180 43.83 13.08 26.95
N ASN A 181 44.10 12.31 25.89
CA ASN A 181 44.75 12.73 24.63
C ASN A 181 46.30 12.87 24.58
N VAL A 182 46.77 13.11 23.35
CA VAL A 182 48.07 13.63 22.87
C VAL A 182 49.00 12.63 22.14
N GLN A 183 48.85 12.65 20.81
CA GLN A 183 49.89 12.77 19.76
C GLN A 183 51.28 12.10 19.89
N SER A 184 51.60 11.29 18.87
CA SER A 184 52.84 11.26 18.05
C SER A 184 54.18 11.78 18.59
N LEU A 185 55.24 10.98 18.43
CA LEU A 185 56.61 11.49 18.18
C LEU A 185 57.51 10.47 17.45
N PHE A 186 58.52 10.98 16.73
CA PHE A 186 59.56 10.20 16.04
C PHE A 186 60.55 9.55 17.04
N GLY A 187 61.12 8.41 16.67
CA GLY A 187 62.26 7.77 17.37
C GLY A 187 63.06 6.89 16.40
N SER A 188 64.39 6.97 16.44
CA SER A 188 65.29 6.42 15.40
C SER A 188 66.28 5.36 15.93
N ALA A 189 67.12 4.82 15.02
CA ALA A 189 68.17 3.79 15.24
C ALA A 189 67.66 2.34 15.43
N ARG A 190 68.36 1.28 15.00
CA ARG A 190 69.73 1.07 14.43
C ARG A 190 69.72 -0.16 13.48
N GLY A 191 70.69 -0.29 12.55
CA GLY A 191 71.04 -1.61 11.98
C GLY A 191 71.51 -1.72 10.52
N VAL A 192 72.77 -1.33 10.23
CA VAL A 192 73.59 -1.71 9.04
C VAL A 192 75.07 -1.43 9.40
N PRO A 193 76.11 -2.00 8.72
CA PRO A 193 76.12 -2.62 7.38
C PRO A 193 76.81 -4.02 7.29
N GLY A 194 76.81 -4.62 6.09
CA GLY A 194 77.65 -5.78 5.73
C GLY A 194 77.43 -6.29 4.30
N PHE A 195 78.51 -6.43 3.50
CA PHE A 195 78.48 -6.98 2.13
C PHE A 195 78.85 -8.48 2.13
N SER A 196 78.29 -9.29 1.21
CA SER A 196 79.06 -9.92 0.10
C SER A 196 78.22 -10.97 -0.66
N ALA A 197 78.74 -11.46 -1.78
CA ALA A 197 78.07 -12.30 -2.78
C ALA A 197 77.90 -13.79 -2.41
N GLY A 198 76.87 -14.42 -3.00
CA GLY A 198 76.68 -15.87 -3.09
C GLY A 198 75.75 -16.19 -4.26
N GLY A 199 76.17 -17.06 -5.19
CA GLY A 199 75.53 -17.19 -6.51
C GLY A 199 74.75 -18.49 -6.74
N GLY A 200 73.42 -18.36 -6.93
CA GLY A 200 72.54 -19.39 -7.51
C GLY A 200 72.38 -20.70 -6.71
N PRO A 201 71.73 -21.72 -7.30
CA PRO A 201 70.89 -21.70 -8.50
C PRO A 201 69.46 -22.24 -8.24
N PHE A 202 68.43 -21.73 -8.93
CA PHE A 202 67.18 -22.49 -9.14
C PHE A 202 66.47 -22.08 -10.44
N SER A 203 65.80 -23.06 -11.05
CA SER A 203 65.08 -22.93 -12.32
C SER A 203 63.58 -22.93 -12.10
N SER A 204 62.87 -21.97 -12.70
CA SER A 204 61.46 -22.12 -13.06
C SER A 204 61.03 -21.14 -14.16
N THR A 205 60.45 -21.72 -15.21
CA THR A 205 59.33 -21.21 -16.03
C THR A 205 59.18 -19.70 -16.25
N PHE A 206 59.46 -19.25 -17.48
CA PHE A 206 58.89 -18.00 -18.01
C PHE A 206 57.36 -18.11 -18.08
N GLY A 207 56.67 -17.45 -17.15
CA GLY A 207 55.25 -17.11 -17.24
C GLY A 207 55.11 -15.59 -17.28
N SER A 208 54.70 -15.04 -18.43
CA SER A 208 54.53 -13.59 -18.59
C SER A 208 53.33 -13.12 -17.77
N THR A 209 53.58 -12.49 -16.62
CA THR A 209 52.52 -11.96 -15.76
C THR A 209 52.04 -10.60 -16.25
N ASP A 210 51.19 -10.60 -17.28
CA ASP A 210 50.45 -9.42 -17.73
C ASP A 210 49.55 -8.90 -16.58
N HIS A 211 50.06 -7.90 -15.85
CA HIS A 211 49.34 -7.23 -14.78
C HIS A 211 48.24 -6.35 -15.41
N ASN A 212 47.04 -6.89 -15.50
CA ASN A 212 45.84 -6.11 -15.81
C ASN A 212 45.15 -5.68 -14.49
N PRO A 213 45.39 -4.46 -13.98
CA PRO A 213 44.95 -4.06 -12.63
C PRO A 213 43.43 -3.84 -12.54
N PHE A 214 42.72 -3.80 -13.66
CA PHE A 214 41.26 -3.75 -13.72
C PHE A 214 40.72 -5.11 -14.13
N GLY A 215 40.65 -6.00 -13.16
CA GLY A 215 39.87 -7.23 -13.25
C GLY A 215 38.38 -6.89 -13.36
N VAL A 216 37.92 -6.62 -14.58
CA VAL A 216 36.49 -6.64 -14.92
C VAL A 216 36.02 -8.06 -14.67
N GLN A 217 35.44 -8.27 -13.48
CA GLN A 217 34.73 -9.50 -13.18
C GLN A 217 33.62 -9.61 -14.22
N THR A 218 33.77 -10.55 -15.15
CA THR A 218 32.69 -10.97 -16.02
C THR A 218 31.54 -11.40 -15.12
N ARG A 219 30.50 -10.56 -15.03
CA ARG A 219 29.23 -10.97 -14.42
C ARG A 219 28.80 -12.24 -15.13
N GLN A 220 28.95 -13.39 -14.46
CA GLN A 220 28.24 -14.60 -14.86
C GLN A 220 26.77 -14.19 -14.89
N GLN A 221 26.14 -14.32 -16.06
CA GLN A 221 24.82 -13.73 -16.26
C GLN A 221 23.81 -14.59 -15.51
N GLU A 222 23.42 -14.16 -14.31
CA GLU A 222 22.61 -14.96 -13.41
C GLU A 222 21.15 -15.00 -13.90
N TYR A 223 20.68 -16.17 -14.33
CA TYR A 223 19.37 -16.32 -14.99
C TYR A 223 18.20 -16.54 -14.02
N ASP A 224 18.50 -16.86 -12.76
CA ASP A 224 17.59 -17.11 -11.63
C ASP A 224 17.40 -15.87 -10.72
N VAL A 225 18.05 -14.75 -11.04
CA VAL A 225 18.19 -13.58 -10.16
C VAL A 225 17.71 -12.30 -10.84
N ILE A 226 16.81 -11.57 -10.16
CA ILE A 226 16.26 -10.30 -10.64
C ILE A 226 17.40 -9.30 -10.89
N PRO A 227 17.51 -8.70 -12.10
CA PRO A 227 18.65 -7.85 -12.46
C PRO A 227 18.82 -6.61 -11.56
N PRO A 228 20.06 -6.20 -11.26
CA PRO A 228 20.36 -4.87 -10.75
C PRO A 228 19.72 -3.76 -11.60
N GLY A 229 19.16 -2.74 -10.96
CA GLY A 229 18.39 -1.67 -11.62
C GLY A 229 16.89 -1.96 -11.77
N THR A 230 16.42 -3.16 -11.40
CA THR A 230 14.99 -3.50 -11.47
C THR A 230 14.18 -2.82 -10.37
N ILE A 231 13.07 -2.17 -10.75
CA ILE A 231 12.11 -1.56 -9.82
C ILE A 231 11.27 -2.66 -9.13
N ILE A 232 11.14 -2.55 -7.81
CA ILE A 232 10.36 -3.45 -6.97
C ILE A 232 9.44 -2.68 -6.01
N SER A 233 8.43 -3.36 -5.46
CA SER A 233 7.78 -2.98 -4.20
C SER A 233 7.99 -4.07 -3.16
N LEU A 234 7.99 -3.67 -1.89
CA LEU A 234 8.04 -4.59 -0.76
C LEU A 234 6.66 -5.17 -0.41
N LYS A 235 6.63 -6.47 -0.08
CA LYS A 235 5.42 -7.20 0.35
C LYS A 235 5.71 -8.20 1.47
N GLY A 236 4.71 -8.49 2.31
CA GLY A 236 4.77 -9.55 3.33
C GLY A 236 5.90 -9.43 4.36
N LEU A 237 6.46 -8.23 4.59
CA LEU A 237 7.42 -8.00 5.66
C LEU A 237 6.71 -8.11 7.02
N VAL A 238 7.22 -9.00 7.88
CA VAL A 238 6.66 -9.27 9.23
C VAL A 238 7.36 -8.44 10.30
N SER A 239 8.67 -8.18 10.15
CA SER A 239 9.49 -7.42 11.11
C SER A 239 9.48 -5.90 10.90
N ARG A 240 8.96 -5.46 9.75
CA ARG A 240 8.78 -4.05 9.34
C ARG A 240 7.50 -3.95 8.50
N PRO A 241 6.31 -4.26 9.05
CA PRO A 241 5.07 -4.30 8.29
C PRO A 241 4.66 -2.94 7.71
N GLU A 242 5.14 -1.85 8.32
CA GLU A 242 4.98 -0.47 7.85
C GLU A 242 5.67 -0.19 6.51
N ARG A 243 6.64 -1.02 6.11
CA ARG A 243 7.35 -0.92 4.82
C ARG A 243 6.79 -1.81 3.71
N ASN A 244 5.52 -2.22 3.81
CA ASN A 244 4.84 -2.97 2.74
C ASN A 244 4.13 -1.98 1.81
N GLY A 245 4.51 -1.99 0.53
CA GLY A 245 4.11 -0.99 -0.46
C GLY A 245 5.33 -0.21 -0.99
N ASP A 246 6.22 0.20 -0.08
CA ASP A 246 7.47 0.93 -0.33
C ASP A 246 8.16 0.48 -1.61
N ARG A 247 8.55 1.46 -2.43
CA ARG A 247 9.27 1.24 -3.67
C ARG A 247 10.78 1.28 -3.47
N GLY A 248 11.46 0.57 -4.35
CA GLY A 248 12.91 0.55 -4.38
C GLY A 248 13.45 -0.09 -5.64
N THR A 249 14.77 -0.08 -5.74
CA THR A 249 15.53 -0.66 -6.85
C THR A 249 16.43 -1.78 -6.33
N VAL A 250 16.51 -2.90 -7.06
CA VAL A 250 17.47 -3.98 -6.74
C VAL A 250 18.90 -3.50 -7.02
N GLU A 251 19.78 -3.58 -6.04
CA GLU A 251 21.22 -3.35 -6.23
C GLU A 251 21.96 -4.64 -6.61
N TYR A 252 21.73 -5.73 -5.85
CA TYR A 252 22.28 -7.06 -6.13
C TYR A 252 21.59 -8.15 -5.31
N PHE A 253 21.89 -9.42 -5.62
CA PHE A 253 21.48 -10.58 -4.82
C PHE A 253 22.67 -11.13 -4.04
N ASP A 254 22.54 -11.17 -2.72
CA ASP A 254 23.49 -11.82 -1.82
C ASP A 254 23.16 -13.32 -1.75
N ARG A 255 23.79 -14.11 -2.61
CA ARG A 255 23.67 -15.59 -2.61
C ARG A 255 24.09 -16.22 -1.27
N SER A 256 24.98 -15.60 -0.50
CA SER A 256 25.41 -16.14 0.81
C SER A 256 24.33 -16.02 1.88
N LYS A 257 23.46 -15.00 1.78
CA LYS A 257 22.33 -14.77 2.70
C LYS A 257 20.97 -15.19 2.12
N GLY A 258 20.91 -15.54 0.84
CA GLY A 258 19.67 -15.84 0.11
C GLY A 258 18.73 -14.62 0.02
N ARG A 259 19.28 -13.41 -0.12
CA ARG A 259 18.55 -12.14 0.01
C ARG A 259 18.95 -11.13 -1.06
N TYR A 260 17.98 -10.37 -1.54
CA TYR A 260 18.26 -9.17 -2.33
C TYR A 260 18.68 -8.04 -1.41
N VAL A 261 19.66 -7.26 -1.85
CA VAL A 261 19.89 -5.91 -1.34
C VAL A 261 19.18 -4.95 -2.30
N ILE A 262 18.23 -4.20 -1.74
CA ILE A 262 17.49 -3.15 -2.44
C ILE A 262 17.86 -1.79 -1.84
N ARG A 263 17.65 -0.73 -2.61
CA ARG A 263 17.66 0.67 -2.18
C ARG A 263 16.24 1.23 -2.23
N LEU A 264 15.75 1.85 -1.16
CA LEU A 264 14.43 2.45 -1.11
C LEU A 264 14.40 3.82 -1.81
N GLU A 265 13.31 4.11 -2.52
CA GLU A 265 13.14 5.34 -3.32
C GLU A 265 12.94 6.57 -2.43
N ASP A 266 12.14 6.46 -1.37
CA ASP A 266 11.76 7.58 -0.48
C ASP A 266 12.84 7.98 0.55
N SER A 267 13.90 7.19 0.73
CA SER A 267 14.87 7.38 1.82
C SER A 267 16.33 7.09 1.50
N ASP A 268 16.65 6.59 0.29
CA ASP A 268 17.98 6.10 -0.12
C ASP A 268 18.56 4.98 0.79
N GLU A 269 17.77 4.45 1.74
CA GLU A 269 18.19 3.38 2.67
C GLU A 269 18.31 2.04 1.93
N THR A 270 19.44 1.34 2.12
CA THR A 270 19.59 -0.03 1.63
C THR A 270 19.07 -1.06 2.63
N MET A 271 18.34 -2.07 2.15
CA MET A 271 17.71 -3.10 3.00
C MET A 271 17.87 -4.51 2.41
N SER A 272 18.10 -5.51 3.27
CA SER A 272 18.34 -6.91 2.86
C SER A 272 17.10 -7.81 3.07
N VAL A 273 16.41 -8.12 1.99
CA VAL A 273 15.08 -8.76 1.99
C VAL A 273 15.07 -10.10 1.25
N LYS A 274 14.15 -11.01 1.63
CA LYS A 274 14.01 -12.31 0.97
C LYS A 274 13.36 -12.13 -0.42
N PRO A 275 13.61 -13.05 -1.40
CA PRO A 275 12.89 -13.05 -2.68
C PRO A 275 11.36 -13.01 -2.53
N SER A 276 10.81 -13.75 -1.55
CA SER A 276 9.37 -13.77 -1.23
C SER A 276 8.80 -12.41 -0.82
N ASN A 277 9.65 -11.48 -0.39
CA ASN A 277 9.27 -10.14 0.05
C ASN A 277 9.34 -9.07 -1.04
N LEU A 278 9.71 -9.43 -2.27
CA LEU A 278 9.71 -8.54 -3.43
C LEU A 278 8.51 -8.78 -4.34
N LEU A 279 8.02 -7.72 -4.98
CA LEU A 279 7.23 -7.78 -6.20
C LEU A 279 7.94 -6.97 -7.28
N GLN A 280 8.21 -7.58 -8.43
CA GLN A 280 8.82 -6.89 -9.57
C GLN A 280 7.78 -6.02 -10.28
N HIS A 281 8.07 -4.73 -10.44
CA HIS A 281 7.27 -3.82 -11.30
C HIS A 281 7.74 -4.03 -12.74
N VAL A 282 7.26 -5.12 -13.36
CA VAL A 282 7.57 -5.44 -14.76
C VAL A 282 6.76 -4.53 -15.68
N HIS A 283 7.44 -3.85 -16.61
CA HIS A 283 6.80 -3.22 -17.76
C HIS A 283 6.38 -4.29 -18.77
N ILE A 284 5.15 -4.19 -19.26
CA ILE A 284 4.55 -5.16 -20.16
C ILE A 284 3.89 -4.47 -21.35
N HIS A 285 3.81 -5.17 -22.47
CA HIS A 285 2.91 -4.82 -23.58
C HIS A 285 1.65 -5.68 -23.54
N ILE A 286 0.50 -5.09 -23.86
CA ILE A 286 -0.79 -5.78 -23.96
C ILE A 286 -1.02 -6.22 -25.40
N HIS A 287 -1.55 -7.42 -25.64
CA HIS A 287 -1.85 -7.94 -26.98
C HIS A 287 -3.10 -8.83 -27.00
N ASP A 288 -3.64 -9.05 -28.20
CA ASP A 288 -4.74 -9.97 -28.53
C ASP A 288 -5.98 -9.87 -27.63
N LEU A 289 -6.25 -8.68 -27.10
CA LEU A 289 -7.35 -8.41 -26.19
C LEU A 289 -8.62 -8.01 -26.98
N GLU A 290 -9.38 -9.00 -27.46
CA GLU A 290 -10.61 -8.81 -28.25
C GLU A 290 -11.59 -7.80 -27.63
N SER A 291 -11.85 -7.94 -26.33
CA SER A 291 -12.86 -7.14 -25.61
C SER A 291 -12.53 -5.65 -25.47
N LYS A 292 -11.26 -5.27 -25.66
CA LYS A 292 -10.72 -3.92 -25.48
C LYS A 292 -9.52 -3.70 -26.40
N ALA A 293 -9.77 -3.75 -27.70
CA ALA A 293 -8.73 -3.66 -28.73
C ALA A 293 -7.90 -2.36 -28.63
N GLU A 294 -8.45 -1.30 -28.03
CA GLU A 294 -7.76 -0.02 -27.76
C GLU A 294 -6.59 -0.12 -26.76
N LEU A 295 -6.46 -1.25 -26.05
CA LEU A 295 -5.31 -1.52 -25.18
C LEU A 295 -4.17 -2.27 -25.89
N ASN A 296 -4.39 -2.88 -27.05
CA ASN A 296 -3.36 -3.65 -27.74
C ASN A 296 -2.20 -2.74 -28.20
N GLY A 297 -0.96 -3.19 -27.97
CA GLY A 297 0.26 -2.42 -28.17
C GLY A 297 0.56 -1.41 -27.04
N THR A 298 -0.37 -1.13 -26.12
CA THR A 298 -0.12 -0.20 -25.02
C THR A 298 0.72 -0.82 -23.90
N VAL A 299 1.47 0.03 -23.19
CA VAL A 299 2.33 -0.37 -22.06
C VAL A 299 1.58 -0.26 -20.74
N GLY A 300 1.79 -1.24 -19.86
CA GLY A 300 1.39 -1.19 -18.46
C GLY A 300 2.50 -1.67 -17.53
N THR A 301 2.23 -1.65 -16.23
CA THR A 301 3.10 -2.21 -15.19
C THR A 301 2.32 -3.23 -14.37
N ILE A 302 2.87 -4.43 -14.16
CA ILE A 302 2.29 -5.43 -13.24
C ILE A 302 2.42 -4.91 -11.80
N ILE A 303 1.31 -4.82 -11.08
CA ILE A 303 1.26 -4.33 -9.69
C ILE A 303 0.69 -5.36 -8.68
N ALA A 304 0.05 -6.44 -9.15
CA ALA A 304 -0.29 -7.61 -8.33
C ALA A 304 -0.64 -8.83 -9.20
N TRP A 305 -0.71 -10.00 -8.57
CA TRP A 305 -1.34 -11.21 -9.11
C TRP A 305 -2.61 -11.53 -8.33
N ASN A 306 -3.69 -11.87 -9.04
CA ASN A 306 -4.95 -12.33 -8.46
C ASN A 306 -5.06 -13.85 -8.62
N GLU A 307 -4.80 -14.56 -7.53
CA GLU A 307 -4.76 -16.03 -7.48
C GLU A 307 -6.10 -16.68 -7.87
N SER A 308 -7.23 -16.16 -7.37
CA SER A 308 -8.56 -16.75 -7.58
C SER A 308 -9.13 -16.49 -8.98
N LYS A 309 -8.63 -15.48 -9.70
CA LYS A 309 -9.02 -15.18 -11.09
C LYS A 309 -7.99 -15.62 -12.12
N GLY A 310 -6.78 -16.01 -11.71
CA GLY A 310 -5.68 -16.37 -12.62
C GLY A 310 -5.22 -15.19 -13.50
N ARG A 311 -5.13 -13.98 -12.93
CA ARG A 311 -4.90 -12.74 -13.69
C ARG A 311 -3.92 -11.79 -13.01
N TYR A 312 -3.12 -11.11 -13.82
CA TYR A 312 -2.36 -9.94 -13.39
C TYR A 312 -3.30 -8.75 -13.17
N ALA A 313 -3.04 -7.98 -12.12
CA ALA A 313 -3.50 -6.60 -12.00
C ALA A 313 -2.40 -5.70 -12.58
N ILE A 314 -2.76 -4.95 -13.63
CA ILE A 314 -1.83 -4.12 -14.41
C ILE A 314 -2.30 -2.68 -14.31
N TYR A 315 -1.40 -1.78 -13.93
CA TYR A 315 -1.63 -0.35 -14.08
C TYR A 315 -1.39 0.05 -15.54
N SER A 316 -2.45 0.40 -16.26
CA SER A 316 -2.38 0.93 -17.63
C SER A 316 -2.00 2.41 -17.55
N MET A 317 -0.86 2.79 -18.13
CA MET A 317 -0.41 4.19 -18.15
C MET A 317 -1.28 5.06 -19.05
N SER A 318 -1.74 4.52 -20.18
CA SER A 318 -2.61 5.20 -21.14
C SER A 318 -4.00 5.50 -20.57
N MET A 319 -4.60 4.55 -19.84
CA MET A 319 -5.91 4.72 -19.21
C MET A 319 -5.85 5.22 -17.74
N LYS A 320 -4.64 5.40 -17.19
CA LYS A 320 -4.35 5.76 -15.78
C LYS A 320 -5.10 4.94 -14.72
N LYS A 321 -5.43 3.68 -15.03
CA LYS A 321 -6.26 2.81 -14.18
C LYS A 321 -5.76 1.37 -14.16
N VAL A 322 -6.19 0.63 -13.14
CA VAL A 322 -5.89 -0.80 -13.02
C VAL A 322 -6.83 -1.61 -13.91
N ILE A 323 -6.29 -2.60 -14.62
CA ILE A 323 -7.01 -3.58 -15.43
C ILE A 323 -6.59 -5.00 -15.04
N SER A 324 -7.48 -5.98 -15.25
CA SER A 324 -7.22 -7.39 -14.88
C SER A 324 -7.17 -8.31 -16.10
N LEU A 325 -5.96 -8.67 -16.51
CA LEU A 325 -5.67 -9.47 -17.71
C LEU A 325 -5.12 -10.86 -17.33
N LYS A 326 -5.44 -11.86 -18.15
CA LYS A 326 -4.78 -13.18 -18.10
C LYS A 326 -3.31 -13.05 -18.57
N PRO A 327 -2.41 -13.99 -18.20
CA PRO A 327 -1.06 -14.08 -18.78
C PRO A 327 -1.03 -14.12 -20.31
N GLU A 328 -2.04 -14.73 -20.96
CA GLU A 328 -2.10 -14.89 -22.43
C GLU A 328 -2.30 -13.58 -23.23
N HIS A 329 -2.49 -12.43 -22.56
CA HIS A 329 -2.61 -11.10 -23.18
C HIS A 329 -1.49 -10.13 -22.73
N VAL A 330 -0.40 -10.65 -22.15
CA VAL A 330 0.62 -9.89 -21.43
C VAL A 330 2.00 -10.35 -21.89
N ILE A 331 2.72 -9.47 -22.61
CA ILE A 331 4.11 -9.66 -23.03
C ILE A 331 5.03 -9.08 -21.97
N LEU A 332 5.81 -9.94 -21.32
CA LEU A 332 6.87 -9.57 -20.38
C LEU A 332 8.12 -9.10 -21.14
N GLU A 333 8.75 -8.01 -20.69
CA GLU A 333 9.99 -7.53 -21.29
C GLU A 333 11.15 -8.52 -21.15
N ARG A 334 12.03 -8.53 -22.15
CA ARG A 334 13.28 -9.32 -22.15
C ARG A 334 14.15 -8.91 -20.96
N GLY A 335 14.68 -9.89 -20.23
CA GLY A 335 15.42 -9.67 -18.98
C GLY A 335 14.56 -9.75 -17.72
N THR A 336 13.22 -9.82 -17.85
CA THR A 336 12.34 -10.15 -16.73
C THR A 336 12.68 -11.54 -16.17
N VAL A 337 12.70 -11.70 -14.85
CA VAL A 337 12.89 -13.00 -14.21
C VAL A 337 11.55 -13.49 -13.69
N ALA A 338 11.17 -14.69 -14.12
CA ALA A 338 9.86 -15.27 -13.86
C ALA A 338 9.99 -16.69 -13.28
N GLN A 339 9.05 -17.05 -12.40
CA GLN A 339 8.87 -18.41 -11.91
C GLN A 339 8.07 -19.23 -12.91
N LEU A 340 8.51 -20.46 -13.16
CA LEU A 340 7.81 -21.46 -13.95
C LEU A 340 6.77 -22.20 -13.09
N ILE A 341 5.54 -22.34 -13.61
CA ILE A 341 4.42 -22.98 -12.92
C ILE A 341 3.54 -23.80 -13.89
N GLY A 342 2.81 -24.79 -13.36
CA GLY A 342 1.80 -25.55 -14.12
C GLY A 342 2.32 -26.47 -15.24
N ILE A 343 3.64 -26.64 -15.41
CA ILE A 343 4.22 -27.41 -16.51
C ILE A 343 4.04 -28.91 -16.26
N ALA A 344 2.93 -29.47 -16.73
CA ALA A 344 2.59 -30.88 -16.53
C ALA A 344 3.54 -31.86 -17.24
N ALA A 345 4.07 -31.48 -18.41
CA ALA A 345 4.97 -32.32 -19.21
C ALA A 345 6.42 -32.39 -18.68
N ARG A 346 6.78 -31.49 -17.75
CA ARG A 346 8.10 -31.36 -17.13
C ARG A 346 7.96 -30.83 -15.70
N PRO A 347 7.41 -31.64 -14.78
CA PRO A 347 7.08 -31.19 -13.42
C PRO A 347 8.31 -30.70 -12.64
N GLU A 348 9.51 -31.19 -12.98
CA GLU A 348 10.80 -30.81 -12.42
C GLU A 348 11.23 -29.37 -12.75
N LEU A 349 10.47 -28.64 -13.57
CA LEU A 349 10.67 -27.22 -13.87
C LEU A 349 9.84 -26.30 -12.98
N ASN A 350 8.76 -26.79 -12.37
CA ASN A 350 7.88 -25.96 -11.55
C ASN A 350 8.60 -25.44 -10.31
N GLY A 351 8.37 -24.16 -9.99
CA GLY A 351 9.02 -23.46 -8.89
C GLY A 351 10.40 -22.88 -9.21
N LYS A 352 11.04 -23.28 -10.32
CA LYS A 352 12.31 -22.69 -10.77
C LYS A 352 12.09 -21.29 -11.36
N PHE A 353 13.09 -20.43 -11.21
CA PHE A 353 13.15 -19.12 -11.84
C PHE A 353 13.98 -19.18 -13.12
N GLY A 354 13.64 -18.32 -14.09
CA GLY A 354 14.38 -18.16 -15.34
C GLY A 354 14.15 -16.79 -15.95
N THR A 355 15.05 -16.37 -16.84
CA THR A 355 15.00 -15.06 -17.50
C THR A 355 14.28 -15.14 -18.84
N ILE A 356 13.33 -14.24 -19.10
CA ILE A 356 12.71 -14.07 -20.42
C ILE A 356 13.78 -13.61 -21.43
N GLN A 357 14.03 -14.41 -22.47
CA GLN A 357 14.92 -14.04 -23.58
C GLN A 357 14.16 -13.55 -24.81
N ASP A 358 13.03 -14.18 -25.15
CA ASP A 358 12.22 -13.83 -26.31
C ASP A 358 10.75 -14.25 -26.11
N TRP A 359 9.84 -13.69 -26.92
CA TRP A 359 8.43 -14.06 -26.98
C TRP A 359 7.97 -14.25 -28.43
N ASN A 360 7.48 -15.45 -28.74
CA ASN A 360 6.94 -15.77 -30.05
C ASN A 360 5.43 -15.55 -30.09
N ALA A 361 5.01 -14.55 -30.87
CA ALA A 361 3.61 -14.18 -31.09
C ALA A 361 2.76 -15.35 -31.62
N ASP A 362 3.22 -16.01 -32.69
CA ASP A 362 2.45 -17.02 -33.45
C ASP A 362 1.99 -18.21 -32.59
N THR A 363 2.71 -18.49 -31.49
CA THR A 363 2.41 -19.61 -30.60
C THR A 363 2.16 -19.21 -29.14
N ASN A 364 2.17 -17.90 -28.83
CA ASN A 364 2.07 -17.29 -27.50
C ASN A 364 2.94 -18.00 -26.44
N LYS A 365 4.24 -18.07 -26.73
CA LYS A 365 5.25 -18.76 -25.91
C LYS A 365 6.49 -17.90 -25.68
N TYR A 366 7.01 -17.97 -24.48
CA TYR A 366 8.30 -17.42 -24.09
C TYR A 366 9.42 -18.42 -24.27
N ASP A 367 10.57 -17.94 -24.72
CA ASP A 367 11.85 -18.61 -24.51
C ASP A 367 12.44 -18.13 -23.18
N VAL A 368 12.47 -19.05 -22.21
CA VAL A 368 12.93 -18.80 -20.83
C VAL A 368 14.28 -19.48 -20.64
N GLN A 369 15.29 -18.68 -20.28
CA GLN A 369 16.63 -19.16 -19.97
C GLN A 369 16.75 -19.56 -18.50
N LEU A 370 17.21 -20.79 -18.26
CA LEU A 370 17.44 -21.38 -16.93
C LEU A 370 18.94 -21.51 -16.59
N SER A 371 19.80 -21.52 -17.61
CA SER A 371 21.26 -21.50 -17.46
C SER A 371 21.94 -21.07 -18.77
N GLU A 372 23.26 -20.91 -18.76
CA GLU A 372 24.06 -20.53 -19.95
C GLU A 372 23.77 -21.39 -21.19
N LYS A 373 23.36 -22.65 -20.99
CA LYS A 373 23.14 -23.66 -22.03
C LYS A 373 21.72 -24.24 -22.03
N SER A 374 20.81 -23.69 -21.23
CA SER A 374 19.44 -24.19 -21.07
C SER A 374 18.43 -23.08 -21.31
N ILE A 375 17.78 -23.14 -22.47
CA ILE A 375 16.60 -22.35 -22.81
C ILE A 375 15.45 -23.34 -23.04
N ILE A 376 14.28 -23.03 -22.51
CA ILE A 376 13.05 -23.80 -22.74
C ILE A 376 11.98 -22.89 -23.37
N ARG A 377 11.11 -23.46 -24.19
CA ARG A 377 9.94 -22.76 -24.72
C ARG A 377 8.68 -23.15 -23.94
N VAL A 378 8.03 -22.17 -23.30
CA VAL A 378 6.86 -22.35 -22.43
C VAL A 378 5.74 -21.38 -22.79
N LYS A 379 4.47 -21.79 -22.60
CA LYS A 379 3.32 -20.89 -22.79
C LYS A 379 3.33 -19.74 -21.77
N ALA A 380 2.72 -18.62 -22.11
CA ALA A 380 2.46 -17.52 -21.16
C ALA A 380 1.70 -17.97 -19.90
N GLU A 381 0.78 -18.94 -20.00
CA GLU A 381 0.03 -19.52 -18.85
C GLU A 381 0.91 -20.28 -17.83
N HIS A 382 2.19 -20.52 -18.14
CA HIS A 382 3.15 -21.23 -17.27
C HIS A 382 4.21 -20.30 -16.65
N VAL A 383 4.08 -18.98 -16.81
CA VAL A 383 5.09 -17.97 -16.46
C VAL A 383 4.51 -16.95 -15.48
N ARG A 384 5.17 -16.77 -14.33
CA ARG A 384 4.68 -15.95 -13.21
C ARG A 384 5.73 -14.99 -12.63
N ILE A 385 5.26 -13.82 -12.18
CA ILE A 385 5.99 -12.80 -11.42
C ILE A 385 5.53 -12.78 -9.94
#